data_AF-A0A7S3HZ26-F1
#
_entry.id   AF-A0A7S3HZ26-F1
#
_cell.length_a   1.000
_cell.length_b   1.000
_cell.length_c   1.000
_cell.angle_alpha   90.00
_cell.angle_beta   90.00
_cell.angle_gamma   90.00
#
_symmetry.space_group_name_H-M   'P 1'
#
loop_
_entity.id
_entity.type
_entity.pdbx_description
1 polymer ?
#
loop_
_entity_poly.entity_id
_entity_poly.type
_entity_poly.pdbx_seq_one_letter_code
_entity_poly.pdbx_strand_id
1 'polypeptide(L)'
;DKAHALYEVLQGVGGLEKHDQISAMDKDFIPTFEKICRFASAEIFEQASEIGDVETFYDEGEREKMISADNIAVLREDEWLEQVYGAKSRLLNADWLAKVQKEAAWISEPAELRTKILDGCSLEEKF
;
A
#
# COMPACT_ATOMS: atom_id res chain seq x y z
N ASP A 1 -1.66 -15.37 -8.46
CA ASP A 1 -0.38 -14.80 -8.00
C ASP A 1 -0.67 -13.44 -7.35
N LYS A 2 -0.19 -13.18 -6.13
CA LYS A 2 -0.51 -11.96 -5.35
C LYS A 2 -0.01 -10.68 -6.02
N ALA A 3 1.19 -10.69 -6.61
CA ALA A 3 1.74 -9.51 -7.27
C ALA A 3 0.99 -9.16 -8.57
N HIS A 4 0.53 -10.17 -9.31
CA HIS A 4 -0.36 -9.96 -10.45
C HIS A 4 -1.67 -9.34 -9.98
N ALA A 5 -2.34 -9.94 -8.99
CA ALA A 5 -3.58 -9.37 -8.45
C ALA A 5 -3.40 -7.93 -7.95
N LEU A 6 -2.28 -7.63 -7.26
CA LEU A 6 -1.95 -6.28 -6.84
C LEU A 6 -1.85 -5.32 -8.03
N TYR A 7 -1.18 -5.71 -9.11
CA TYR A 7 -1.07 -4.86 -10.30
C TYR A 7 -2.43 -4.55 -10.93
N GLU A 8 -3.31 -5.56 -11.04
CA GLU A 8 -4.67 -5.36 -11.55
C GLU A 8 -5.46 -4.38 -10.67
N VAL A 9 -5.28 -4.46 -9.35
CA VAL A 9 -5.85 -3.49 -8.41
C VAL A 9 -5.28 -2.09 -8.65
N LEU A 10 -3.95 -1.95 -8.73
CA LEU A 10 -3.25 -0.68 -8.90
C LEU A 10 -3.62 0.07 -10.20
N GLN A 11 -3.81 -0.65 -11.32
CA GLN A 11 -4.19 -0.05 -12.60
C GLN A 11 -5.70 0.14 -12.78
N GLY A 12 -6.53 -0.67 -12.12
CA GLY A 12 -7.98 -0.69 -12.28
C GLY A 12 -8.49 -1.25 -13.62
N VAL A 13 -7.94 -0.81 -14.77
CA VAL A 13 -8.31 -1.27 -16.12
C VAL A 13 -7.10 -1.26 -17.05
N GLY A 14 -6.75 -2.41 -17.64
CA GLY A 14 -5.67 -2.47 -18.62
C GLY A 14 -4.89 -3.77 -18.52
N GLY A 15 -4.59 -4.17 -17.29
CA GLY A 15 -3.95 -5.43 -16.94
C GLY A 15 -2.54 -5.60 -17.51
N LEU A 16 -1.82 -6.59 -17.00
CA LEU A 16 -0.45 -6.87 -17.46
C LEU A 16 -0.39 -7.21 -18.96
N GLU A 17 -1.48 -7.69 -19.53
CA GLU A 17 -1.52 -8.15 -20.93
C GLU A 17 -1.49 -7.02 -21.96
N LYS A 18 -1.76 -5.76 -21.56
CA LYS A 18 -1.74 -4.60 -22.47
C LYS A 18 -0.47 -3.77 -22.39
N HIS A 19 0.44 -4.09 -21.48
CA HIS A 19 1.65 -3.33 -21.23
C HIS A 19 2.85 -4.27 -21.12
N ASP A 20 3.93 -4.04 -21.87
CA ASP A 20 5.16 -4.85 -21.72
C ASP A 20 6.05 -4.34 -20.56
N GLN A 21 5.80 -3.11 -20.13
CA GLN A 21 6.56 -2.41 -19.10
C GLN A 21 5.64 -1.63 -18.19
N ILE A 22 6.05 -1.52 -16.92
CA ILE A 22 5.37 -0.79 -15.87
C ILE A 22 6.27 0.36 -15.42
N SER A 23 5.70 1.55 -15.26
CA SER A 23 6.44 2.75 -14.87
C SER A 23 6.25 3.06 -13.39
N ALA A 24 7.32 3.54 -12.74
CA ALA A 24 7.24 4.07 -11.37
C ALA A 24 6.36 5.33 -11.28
N MET A 25 6.24 6.06 -12.40
CA MET A 25 5.45 7.29 -12.51
C MET A 25 4.00 7.03 -12.95
N ASP A 26 3.51 5.80 -12.82
CA ASP A 26 2.14 5.49 -13.16
C ASP A 26 1.19 6.23 -12.23
N LYS A 27 0.40 7.15 -12.79
CA LYS A 27 -0.50 8.01 -12.04
C LYS A 27 -1.60 7.23 -11.30
N ASP A 28 -1.91 6.02 -11.78
CA ASP A 28 -2.98 5.20 -11.23
C ASP A 28 -2.53 4.50 -9.93
N PHE A 29 -1.20 4.42 -9.69
CA PHE A 29 -0.65 3.86 -8.46
C PHE A 29 -0.98 4.73 -7.24
N ILE A 30 -0.88 6.05 -7.35
CA ILE A 30 -1.05 6.98 -6.23
C ILE A 30 -2.39 6.80 -5.51
N PRO A 31 -3.55 6.99 -6.17
CA PRO A 31 -4.84 6.92 -5.50
C PRO A 31 -5.15 5.50 -5.01
N THR A 32 -4.68 4.47 -5.71
CA THR A 32 -4.94 3.08 -5.32
C THR A 32 -4.08 2.65 -4.15
N PHE A 33 -2.81 3.03 -4.11
CA PHE A 33 -1.91 2.75 -3.00
C PHE A 33 -2.42 3.41 -1.71
N GLU A 34 -2.85 4.66 -1.80
CA GLU A 34 -3.49 5.36 -0.67
C GLU A 34 -4.70 4.59 -0.14
N LYS A 35 -5.56 4.11 -1.04
CA LYS A 35 -6.74 3.34 -0.66
C LYS A 35 -6.38 2.02 0.03
N ILE A 36 -5.34 1.33 -0.43
CA ILE A 36 -4.82 0.10 0.20
C ILE A 36 -4.34 0.42 1.62
N CYS A 37 -3.55 1.49 1.81
CA CYS A 37 -3.08 1.90 3.14
C CYS A 37 -4.23 2.24 4.08
N ARG A 38 -5.21 3.03 3.62
CA ARG A 38 -6.41 3.40 4.40
C ARG A 38 -7.21 2.18 4.85
N PHE A 39 -7.47 1.25 3.94
CA PHE A 39 -8.16 0.00 4.27
C PHE A 39 -7.36 -0.93 5.17
N ALA A 40 -6.03 -0.95 5.09
CA ALA A 40 -5.22 -1.78 5.96
C ALA A 40 -5.11 -1.22 7.40
N SER A 41 -5.39 0.07 7.58
CA SER A 41 -5.16 0.82 8.83
C SER A 41 -6.46 1.38 9.43
N ALA A 42 -6.86 2.61 9.10
CA ALA A 42 -7.93 3.32 9.79
C ALA A 42 -9.34 2.85 9.38
N GLU A 43 -9.60 2.72 8.08
CA GLU A 43 -10.97 2.57 7.56
C GLU A 43 -11.59 1.20 7.90
N ILE A 44 -10.77 0.15 8.05
CA ILE A 44 -11.28 -1.19 8.41
C ILE A 44 -11.85 -1.22 9.83
N PHE A 45 -11.24 -0.50 10.78
CA PHE A 45 -11.73 -0.44 12.15
C PHE A 45 -12.98 0.43 12.25
N GLU A 46 -13.02 1.54 11.50
CA GLU A 46 -14.21 2.40 11.41
C GLU A 46 -15.41 1.60 10.85
N GLN A 47 -15.22 0.88 9.74
CA GLN A 47 -16.26 0.03 9.17
C GLN A 47 -16.67 -1.13 10.10
N ALA A 48 -15.72 -1.72 10.82
CA ALA A 48 -16.03 -2.75 11.80
C ALA A 48 -16.88 -2.21 12.97
N SER A 49 -16.58 -0.99 13.43
CA SER A 49 -17.35 -0.28 14.47
C SER A 49 -18.75 0.13 14.00
N GLU A 50 -18.94 0.42 12.70
CA GLU A 50 -20.27 0.72 12.14
C GLU A 50 -21.19 -0.51 12.11
N ILE A 51 -20.62 -1.72 11.94
CA ILE A 51 -21.37 -2.96 11.80
C ILE A 51 -21.64 -3.64 13.15
N GLY A 52 -20.83 -3.36 14.17
CA GLY A 52 -20.98 -3.93 15.51
C GLY A 52 -20.14 -3.19 16.56
N ASP A 53 -20.18 -3.67 17.79
CA ASP A 53 -19.51 -3.04 18.94
C ASP A 53 -18.00 -3.41 18.98
N VAL A 54 -17.29 -3.11 17.89
CA VAL A 54 -15.84 -3.32 17.79
C VAL A 54 -15.12 -2.12 18.37
N GLU A 55 -14.19 -2.38 19.28
CA GLU A 55 -13.40 -1.34 19.96
C GLU A 55 -12.52 -0.59 18.96
N THR A 56 -12.57 0.74 19.01
CA THR A 56 -11.67 1.60 18.24
C THR A 56 -10.32 1.66 18.96
N PHE A 57 -9.31 0.97 18.42
CA PHE A 57 -7.98 0.89 19.04
C PHE A 57 -7.19 2.21 18.99
N TYR A 58 -7.47 3.04 17.99
CA TYR A 58 -6.78 4.31 17.75
C TYR A 58 -7.74 5.47 17.87
N ASP A 59 -7.29 6.57 18.48
CA ASP A 59 -8.07 7.81 18.54
C ASP A 59 -8.09 8.53 17.17
N GLU A 60 -8.90 9.58 17.04
CA GLU A 60 -9.05 10.33 15.79
C GLU A 60 -7.72 10.91 15.29
N GLY A 61 -6.91 11.49 16.17
CA GLY A 61 -5.63 12.08 15.80
C GLY A 61 -4.58 11.05 15.41
N GLU A 62 -4.61 9.86 16.03
CA GLU A 62 -3.79 8.72 15.62
C GLU A 62 -4.19 8.19 14.24
N ARG A 63 -5.49 8.02 13.98
CA ARG A 63 -5.99 7.61 12.67
C ARG A 63 -5.60 8.61 11.59
N GLU A 64 -5.78 9.92 11.83
CA GLU A 64 -5.36 10.98 10.91
C GLU A 64 -3.88 10.92 10.55
N LYS A 65 -3.00 10.62 11.52
CA LYS A 65 -1.56 10.45 11.25
C LYS A 65 -1.28 9.23 10.37
N MET A 66 -1.91 8.10 10.67
CA MET A 66 -1.75 6.85 9.91
C MET A 66 -2.07 7.07 8.44
N ILE A 67 -3.16 7.78 8.13
CA ILE A 67 -3.63 8.04 6.77
C ILE A 67 -3.22 9.40 6.20
N SER A 68 -2.29 10.10 6.85
CA SER A 68 -1.82 11.40 6.37
C SER A 68 -1.14 11.26 5.01
N ALA A 69 -1.30 12.29 4.16
CA ALA A 69 -0.71 12.30 2.82
C ALA A 69 0.82 12.16 2.88
N ASP A 70 1.46 12.76 3.89
CA ASP A 70 2.91 12.69 4.09
C ASP A 70 3.36 11.27 4.47
N ASN A 71 2.69 10.59 5.40
CA ASN A 71 3.04 9.23 5.80
C ASN A 71 2.88 8.25 4.61
N ILE A 72 1.77 8.36 3.88
CA ILE A 72 1.50 7.51 2.71
C ILE A 72 2.49 7.81 1.57
N ALA A 73 2.88 9.08 1.38
CA ALA A 73 3.88 9.44 0.37
C ALA A 73 5.24 8.83 0.68
N VAL A 74 5.71 8.86 1.94
CA VAL A 74 6.96 8.23 2.37
C VAL A 74 6.92 6.72 2.11
N LEU A 75 5.86 6.03 2.54
CA LEU A 75 5.70 4.58 2.30
C LEU A 75 5.70 4.22 0.82
N ARG A 76 5.08 5.04 -0.01
CA ARG A 76 5.02 4.80 -1.45
C ARG A 76 6.37 5.09 -2.11
N GLU A 77 6.93 6.27 -1.91
CA GLU A 77 8.06 6.79 -2.66
C GLU A 77 9.40 6.27 -2.13
N ASP A 78 9.60 6.40 -0.82
CA ASP A 78 10.90 6.13 -0.18
C ASP A 78 11.06 4.65 0.18
N GLU A 79 9.96 3.93 0.38
CA GLU A 79 10.00 2.50 0.68
C GLU A 79 9.60 1.62 -0.50
N TRP A 80 8.34 1.67 -0.92
CA TRP A 80 7.80 0.71 -1.88
C TRP A 80 8.39 0.87 -3.29
N LEU A 81 8.37 2.09 -3.84
CA LEU A 81 8.91 2.38 -5.16
C LEU A 81 10.43 2.17 -5.20
N GLU A 82 11.16 2.57 -4.16
CA GLU A 82 12.60 2.34 -4.08
C GLU A 82 12.94 0.84 -4.04
N GLN A 83 12.20 0.01 -3.28
CA GLN A 83 12.39 -1.44 -3.28
C GLN A 83 12.05 -2.08 -4.64
N VAL A 84 10.97 -1.64 -5.28
CA VAL A 84 10.54 -2.23 -6.55
C VAL A 84 11.46 -1.80 -7.70
N TYR A 85 11.77 -0.52 -7.81
CA TYR A 85 12.43 0.08 -8.96
C TYR A 85 13.90 0.46 -8.74
N GLY A 86 14.27 0.82 -7.51
CA GLY A 86 15.54 1.48 -7.21
C GLY A 86 15.81 2.65 -8.15
N ALA A 87 17.01 2.69 -8.73
CA ALA A 87 17.40 3.73 -9.70
C ALA A 87 16.67 3.67 -11.06
N LYS A 88 15.82 2.68 -11.33
CA LYS A 88 15.10 2.56 -12.61
C LYS A 88 13.78 3.33 -12.58
N SER A 89 13.30 3.80 -13.72
CA SER A 89 11.97 4.43 -13.84
C SER A 89 10.90 3.51 -14.43
N ARG A 90 11.31 2.35 -14.98
CA ARG A 90 10.46 1.34 -15.62
C ARG A 90 11.06 -0.06 -15.47
N LEU A 91 10.18 -1.06 -15.44
CA LEU A 91 10.54 -2.47 -15.42
C LEU A 91 9.70 -3.25 -16.42
N LEU A 92 10.24 -4.36 -16.94
CA LEU A 92 9.42 -5.36 -17.62
C LEU A 92 8.46 -5.99 -16.62
N ASN A 93 7.28 -6.43 -17.06
CA ASN A 93 6.27 -7.03 -16.19
C ASN A 93 6.83 -8.15 -15.31
N ALA A 94 7.62 -9.06 -15.88
CA ALA A 94 8.20 -10.18 -15.14
C ALA A 94 9.16 -9.71 -14.03
N ASP A 95 9.96 -8.67 -14.29
CA ASP A 95 10.88 -8.11 -13.31
C ASP A 95 10.11 -7.40 -12.20
N TRP A 96 9.09 -6.63 -12.56
CA TRP A 96 8.23 -5.94 -11.61
C TRP A 96 7.51 -6.93 -10.68
N LEU A 97 6.92 -7.99 -11.25
CA LEU A 97 6.28 -9.05 -10.48
C LEU A 97 7.25 -9.71 -9.52
N ALA A 98 8.45 -10.07 -9.98
CA ALA A 98 9.47 -10.69 -9.14
C ALA A 98 9.93 -9.77 -8.00
N LYS A 99 10.05 -8.47 -8.27
CA LYS A 99 10.42 -7.45 -7.28
C LYS A 99 9.33 -7.28 -6.22
N VAL A 100 8.08 -7.13 -6.64
CA VAL A 100 6.95 -7.01 -5.71
C VAL A 100 6.78 -8.26 -4.86
N GLN A 101 6.96 -9.46 -5.42
CA GLN A 101 6.85 -10.71 -4.67
C GLN A 101 7.95 -10.93 -3.63
N LYS A 102 9.15 -10.40 -3.86
CA LYS A 102 10.34 -10.73 -3.06
C LYS A 102 10.81 -9.61 -2.16
N GLU A 103 10.81 -8.39 -2.69
CA GLU A 103 11.39 -7.23 -2.04
C GLU A 103 10.30 -6.37 -1.39
N ALA A 104 9.16 -6.23 -2.06
CA ALA A 104 8.04 -5.41 -1.58
C ALA A 104 6.78 -6.22 -1.23
N ALA A 105 6.92 -7.47 -0.79
CA ALA A 105 5.82 -8.39 -0.55
C ALA A 105 4.83 -7.91 0.54
N TRP A 106 5.35 -7.12 1.48
CA TRP A 106 4.63 -6.54 2.61
C TRP A 106 3.38 -5.76 2.20
N ILE A 107 3.35 -5.17 1.00
CA ILE A 107 2.16 -4.43 0.51
C ILE A 107 0.93 -5.33 0.36
N SER A 108 1.14 -6.64 0.22
CA SER A 108 0.10 -7.65 0.07
C SER A 108 -0.17 -8.45 1.36
N GLU A 109 0.52 -8.10 2.45
CA GLU A 109 0.35 -8.69 3.77
C GLU A 109 -0.19 -7.61 4.74
N PRO A 110 -1.50 -7.62 5.06
CA PRO A 110 -2.13 -6.53 5.81
C PRO A 110 -1.48 -6.21 7.17
N ALA A 111 -0.95 -7.23 7.86
CA ALA A 111 -0.25 -7.04 9.12
C ALA A 111 1.05 -6.25 8.93
N GLU A 112 1.91 -6.66 7.98
CA GLU A 112 3.18 -5.98 7.70
C GLU A 112 2.95 -4.56 7.16
N LEU A 113 1.98 -4.39 6.26
CA LEU A 113 1.60 -3.08 5.75
C LEU A 113 1.18 -2.14 6.90
N ARG A 114 0.39 -2.64 7.85
CA ARG A 114 -0.05 -1.83 8.99
C ARG A 114 1.11 -1.49 9.92
N THR A 115 2.02 -2.44 10.20
CA THR A 115 3.24 -2.16 10.97
C THR A 115 4.02 -1.01 10.34
N LYS A 116 4.23 -1.04 9.01
CA LYS A 116 4.91 0.04 8.29
C LYS A 116 4.19 1.39 8.39
N ILE A 117 2.87 1.39 8.30
CA ILE A 117 2.05 2.60 8.49
C ILE A 117 2.23 3.19 9.88
N LEU A 118 2.23 2.34 10.91
CA LEU A 118 2.44 2.73 12.30
C LEU A 118 3.86 3.27 12.54
N ASP A 119 4.88 2.57 12.02
CA ASP A 119 6.28 2.98 12.11
C ASP A 119 6.49 4.38 11.50
N GLY A 120 5.94 4.62 10.31
CA GLY A 120 6.06 5.89 9.60
C GLY A 120 5.44 7.09 10.32
N CYS A 121 4.49 6.83 11.24
CA CYS A 121 3.86 7.87 12.07
C CYS A 121 4.20 7.77 13.57
N SER A 122 5.19 6.95 13.94
CA SER A 122 5.66 6.78 15.32
C SER A 122 4.55 6.32 16.29
N LEU A 123 3.69 5.42 15.84
CA LEU A 123 2.63 4.81 16.65
C LEU A 123 2.94 3.34 16.96
N GLU A 124 2.40 2.84 18.07
CA GLU A 124 2.52 1.43 18.46
C GLU A 124 1.28 0.63 18.02
N GLU A 125 1.46 -0.68 17.85
CA GLU A 125 0.36 -1.60 17.62
C GLU A 125 -0.46 -1.81 18.91
N LYS A 126 -1.79 -1.70 18.82
CA LYS A 126 -2.70 -1.66 19.99
C LYS A 126 -3.69 -2.82 20.10
N PHE A 127 -3.58 -3.84 19.24
CA PHE A 127 -4.52 -4.96 19.16
C PHE A 127 -3.80 -6.32 19.10
#